data_AF-A0A7S4SZJ2-F1
#
_entry.id   AF-A0A7S4SZJ2-F1
#
_cell.length_a   1.000
_cell.length_b   1.000
_cell.length_c   1.000
_cell.angle_alpha   90.00
_cell.angle_beta   90.00
_cell.angle_gamma   90.00
#
_symmetry.space_group_name_H-M   'P 1'
#
loop_
_entity.id
_entity.type
_entity.pdbx_description
1 polymer ?
#
loop_
_entity_poly.entity_id
_entity_poly.type
_entity_poly.pdbx_seq_one_letter_code
_entity_poly.pdbx_strand_id
1 'polypeptide(L)'
;IDATSTNNVTESIAIKPPPPQQKQDESPSLSSSQLKTTKKQPTVAMLLSGGVDSSVALNILHRQNYNITAFYLKIWLEDELSHLSECPWEDDYNTCLDVCHQINVPLETISLQEQYKERVISYTIREAERGRTPNPDV
;
A
#
# COMPACT_ATOMS: atom_id res chain seq x y z
N ILE A 1 24.41 6.87 53.55
CA ILE A 1 24.03 7.46 54.85
C ILE A 1 23.85 8.95 54.64
N ASP A 2 22.67 9.42 55.01
CA ASP A 2 22.12 10.78 54.86
C ASP A 2 22.97 11.89 55.47
N ALA A 3 22.73 13.11 55.01
CA ALA A 3 22.28 14.20 55.90
C ALA A 3 21.75 15.42 55.11
N THR A 4 20.43 15.55 55.18
CA THR A 4 19.54 16.71 55.09
C THR A 4 20.03 18.11 55.50
N SER A 5 19.53 19.10 54.74
CA SER A 5 18.72 20.28 55.17
C SER A 5 19.36 21.51 55.86
N THR A 6 19.01 22.69 55.32
CA THR A 6 18.45 23.94 55.93
C THR A 6 19.03 25.19 55.23
N ASN A 7 18.40 26.37 55.03
CA ASN A 7 17.04 26.91 55.16
C ASN A 7 17.02 28.29 54.43
N ASN A 8 15.82 28.70 53.98
CA ASN A 8 15.25 30.06 53.80
C ASN A 8 15.99 31.17 53.02
N VAL A 9 15.29 31.80 52.06
CA VAL A 9 14.70 33.16 52.21
C VAL A 9 13.48 33.29 51.26
N THR A 10 12.39 33.82 51.81
CA THR A 10 11.11 34.25 51.23
C THR A 10 11.22 35.56 50.44
N GLU A 11 10.64 35.62 49.24
CA GLU A 11 10.09 36.87 48.68
C GLU A 11 8.72 36.62 48.06
N SER A 12 7.72 37.27 48.65
CA SER A 12 6.32 37.27 48.25
C SER A 12 6.09 38.39 47.24
N ILE A 13 5.72 38.05 46.00
CA ILE A 13 5.22 39.03 45.03
C ILE A 13 3.70 38.85 44.92
N ALA A 14 2.99 39.85 45.44
CA ALA A 14 1.54 39.96 45.35
C ALA A 14 1.12 40.34 43.93
N ILE A 15 0.34 39.49 43.26
CA ILE A 15 -0.37 39.84 42.02
C ILE A 15 -1.87 39.78 42.29
N LYS A 16 -2.50 40.92 42.01
CA LYS A 16 -3.88 41.32 42.32
C LYS A 16 -4.92 40.40 41.64
N PRO A 17 -6.07 40.09 42.29
CA PRO A 17 -7.11 39.26 41.68
C PRO A 17 -7.79 39.99 40.50
N PRO A 18 -8.16 39.25 39.43
CA PRO A 18 -8.89 39.80 38.30
C PRO A 18 -10.33 40.18 38.68
N PRO A 19 -10.92 41.20 38.01
CA PRO A 19 -12.26 41.70 38.31
C PRO A 19 -13.36 40.69 37.96
N PRO A 20 -14.54 40.78 38.61
CA PRO A 20 -15.59 39.78 38.53
C PRO A 20 -16.26 39.69 37.15
N GLN A 21 -16.59 38.46 36.76
CA GLN A 21 -17.26 38.09 35.51
C GLN A 21 -18.70 38.61 35.44
N GLN A 22 -19.09 39.14 34.27
CA GLN A 22 -20.48 39.38 33.90
C GLN A 22 -21.02 38.20 33.06
N LYS A 23 -22.26 37.79 33.36
CA LYS A 23 -22.98 36.63 32.83
C LYS A 23 -23.74 36.96 31.54
N GLN A 24 -23.77 35.95 30.67
CA GLN A 24 -24.87 35.48 29.79
C GLN A 24 -25.35 36.37 28.64
N ASP A 25 -25.30 35.81 27.42
CA ASP A 25 -26.50 35.60 26.62
C ASP A 25 -26.34 34.34 25.73
N GLU A 26 -27.44 33.60 25.60
CA GLU A 26 -27.55 32.29 24.96
C GLU A 26 -27.54 32.36 23.42
N SER A 27 -27.11 31.26 22.80
CA SER A 27 -26.98 30.97 21.35
C SER A 27 -28.23 31.27 20.48
N PRO A 28 -28.04 31.39 19.15
CA PRO A 28 -28.40 30.22 18.34
C PRO A 28 -27.25 29.73 17.45
N SER A 29 -27.11 28.41 17.44
CA SER A 29 -26.21 27.63 16.61
C SER A 29 -26.49 27.80 15.13
N LEU A 30 -25.45 28.09 14.35
CA LEU A 30 -25.44 27.88 12.90
C LEU A 30 -24.23 27.00 12.55
N SER A 31 -24.57 25.75 12.25
CA SER A 31 -23.68 24.68 11.80
C SER A 31 -22.90 25.12 10.56
N SER A 32 -21.58 25.23 10.70
CA SER A 32 -20.62 25.28 9.60
C SER A 32 -20.49 23.90 8.94
N SER A 33 -21.63 23.32 8.56
CA SER A 33 -21.76 22.22 7.62
C SER A 33 -21.41 22.74 6.23
N GLN A 34 -20.15 23.11 6.05
CA GLN A 34 -19.55 23.28 4.75
C GLN A 34 -19.34 21.86 4.22
N LEU A 35 -20.23 21.43 3.34
CA LEU A 35 -20.16 20.17 2.63
C LEU A 35 -18.77 20.05 1.99
N LYS A 36 -17.86 19.32 2.64
CA LYS A 36 -16.62 18.85 2.03
C LYS A 36 -17.05 17.94 0.89
N THR A 37 -16.97 18.44 -0.34
CA THR A 37 -17.00 17.58 -1.52
C THR A 37 -15.77 16.68 -1.43
N THR A 38 -15.92 15.46 -0.90
CA THR A 38 -14.83 14.50 -0.82
C THR A 38 -14.51 14.06 -2.24
N LYS A 39 -13.42 14.59 -2.80
CA LYS A 39 -12.90 14.13 -4.09
C LYS A 39 -12.60 12.63 -3.93
N LYS A 40 -13.35 11.78 -4.63
CA LYS A 40 -13.16 10.33 -4.60
C LYS A 40 -11.72 10.03 -5.01
N GLN A 41 -11.01 9.25 -4.20
CA GLN A 41 -9.64 8.87 -4.54
C GLN A 41 -9.63 8.01 -5.81
N PRO A 42 -8.63 8.17 -6.70
CA PRO A 42 -8.50 7.31 -7.85
C PRO A 42 -8.35 5.84 -7.42
N THR A 43 -9.01 4.95 -8.16
CA THR A 43 -8.83 3.51 -8.00
C THR A 43 -7.67 3.04 -8.86
N VAL A 44 -6.78 2.21 -8.31
CA VAL A 44 -5.61 1.66 -8.99
C VAL A 44 -5.64 0.13 -8.93
N ALA A 45 -5.55 -0.51 -10.09
CA ALA A 45 -5.24 -1.93 -10.19
C ALA A 45 -3.71 -2.06 -10.30
N MET A 46 -3.09 -2.72 -9.32
CA MET A 46 -1.63 -2.86 -9.27
C MET A 46 -1.23 -4.30 -9.57
N LEU A 47 -0.36 -4.52 -10.55
CA LEU A 47 0.19 -5.84 -10.83
C LEU A 47 1.44 -6.07 -9.97
N LEU A 48 1.49 -7.19 -9.25
CA LEU A 48 2.67 -7.64 -8.50
C LEU A 48 3.29 -8.85 -9.17
N SER A 49 4.63 -8.85 -9.24
CA SER A 49 5.40 -9.96 -9.82
C SER A 49 6.14 -10.81 -8.80
N GLY A 50 6.14 -10.41 -7.52
CA GLY A 50 7.04 -10.94 -6.48
C GLY A 50 8.35 -10.17 -6.37
N GLY A 51 8.67 -9.32 -7.36
CA GLY A 51 9.87 -8.50 -7.37
C GLY A 51 9.78 -7.22 -6.54
N VAL A 52 10.94 -6.70 -6.14
CA VAL A 52 11.09 -5.50 -5.29
C VAL A 52 10.44 -4.26 -5.89
N ASP A 53 10.57 -4.04 -7.20
CA ASP A 53 10.06 -2.83 -7.86
C ASP A 53 8.53 -2.69 -7.71
N SER A 54 7.81 -3.80 -7.93
CA SER A 54 6.35 -3.83 -7.82
C SER A 54 5.89 -3.63 -6.37
N SER A 55 6.61 -4.20 -5.40
CA SER A 55 6.35 -4.06 -3.96
C SER A 55 6.58 -2.63 -3.47
N VAL A 56 7.66 -1.98 -3.92
CA VAL A 56 7.95 -0.57 -3.60
C VAL A 56 6.89 0.35 -4.21
N ALA A 57 6.51 0.12 -5.48
CA ALA A 57 5.47 0.89 -6.14
C ALA A 57 4.12 0.78 -5.41
N LEU A 58 3.72 -0.42 -5.01
CA LEU A 58 2.51 -0.65 -4.21
C LEU A 58 2.55 0.14 -2.89
N ASN A 59 3.67 0.08 -2.16
CA ASN A 59 3.83 0.80 -0.90
C ASN A 59 3.76 2.32 -1.09
N ILE A 60 4.32 2.86 -2.17
CA ILE A 60 4.22 4.29 -2.50
C ILE A 60 2.75 4.70 -2.72
N LEU A 61 2.00 3.93 -3.52
CA LEU A 61 0.58 4.17 -3.77
C LEU A 61 -0.25 4.07 -2.49
N HIS A 62 0.03 3.08 -1.64
CA HIS A 62 -0.63 2.92 -0.35
C HIS A 62 -0.41 4.14 0.56
N ARG A 63 0.83 4.63 0.67
CA ARG A 63 1.17 5.84 1.44
C ARG A 63 0.52 7.11 0.90
N GLN A 64 0.19 7.13 -0.39
CA GLN A 64 -0.53 8.23 -1.04
C GLN A 64 -2.07 8.08 -0.92
N ASN A 65 -2.55 7.08 -0.19
CA ASN A 65 -3.96 6.86 0.12
C ASN A 65 -4.84 6.63 -1.14
N TYR A 66 -4.28 5.93 -2.13
CA TYR A 66 -5.04 5.43 -3.28
C TYR A 66 -5.96 4.27 -2.86
N ASN A 67 -7.04 4.07 -3.62
CA ASN A 67 -7.89 2.90 -3.49
C ASN A 67 -7.31 1.77 -4.35
N ILE A 68 -6.64 0.79 -3.75
CA ILE A 68 -5.81 -0.19 -4.48
C ILE A 68 -6.40 -1.59 -4.39
N THR A 69 -6.41 -2.29 -5.52
CA THR A 69 -6.53 -3.76 -5.58
C THR A 69 -5.28 -4.30 -6.26
N ALA A 70 -4.59 -5.25 -5.64
CA ALA A 70 -3.41 -5.88 -6.20
C ALA A 70 -3.79 -7.14 -6.97
N PHE A 71 -3.02 -7.45 -8.01
CA PHE A 71 -3.24 -8.60 -8.88
C PHE A 71 -1.92 -9.32 -9.15
N TYR A 72 -1.93 -10.65 -9.10
CA TYR A 72 -0.86 -11.51 -9.59
C TYR A 72 -1.30 -12.15 -10.92
N LEU A 73 -0.46 -12.05 -11.95
CA LEU A 73 -0.74 -12.65 -13.25
C LEU A 73 -0.07 -14.03 -13.34
N LYS A 74 -0.88 -15.08 -13.45
CA LYS A 74 -0.40 -16.44 -13.65
C LYS A 74 -0.34 -16.75 -15.14
N ILE A 75 0.87 -16.75 -15.70
CA ILE A 75 1.12 -17.03 -17.14
C ILE A 75 1.85 -18.35 -17.39
N TRP A 76 2.33 -19.01 -16.34
CA TRP A 76 3.10 -20.26 -16.41
C TRP A 76 2.24 -21.45 -16.82
N LEU A 77 2.75 -22.31 -17.71
CA LEU A 77 2.05 -23.51 -18.16
C LEU A 77 2.29 -24.67 -17.18
N GLU A 78 1.27 -25.03 -16.40
CA GLU A 78 1.35 -26.08 -15.37
C GLU A 78 1.79 -27.44 -15.94
N ASP A 79 1.33 -27.78 -17.15
CA ASP A 79 1.63 -29.06 -17.79
C ASP A 79 3.13 -29.23 -18.11
N GLU A 80 3.81 -28.14 -18.48
CA GLU A 80 5.25 -28.17 -18.85
C GLU A 80 6.16 -28.12 -17.62
N LEU A 81 5.68 -27.57 -16.51
CA LEU A 81 6.42 -27.44 -15.25
C LEU A 81 6.23 -28.64 -14.31
N SER A 82 5.31 -29.55 -14.64
CA SER A 82 5.03 -30.78 -13.85
C SER A 82 6.24 -31.70 -13.64
N HIS A 83 7.32 -31.50 -14.42
CA HIS A 83 8.57 -32.24 -14.32
C HIS A 83 9.63 -31.56 -13.44
N LEU A 84 9.39 -30.32 -13.00
CA LEU A 84 10.29 -29.59 -12.10
C LEU A 84 9.93 -29.93 -10.65
N SER A 85 10.95 -30.23 -9.83
CA SER A 85 10.78 -30.57 -8.42
C SER A 85 10.33 -29.38 -7.55
N GLU A 86 10.52 -28.16 -8.05
CA GLU A 86 10.10 -26.91 -7.40
C GLU A 86 9.41 -26.03 -8.46
N CYS A 87 8.22 -25.53 -8.12
CA CYS A 87 7.45 -24.62 -8.96
C CYS A 87 7.91 -23.17 -8.70
N PRO A 88 8.65 -22.51 -9.62
CA PRO A 88 9.26 -21.20 -9.35
C PRO A 88 8.26 -20.08 -9.02
N TRP A 89 7.02 -20.23 -9.47
CA TRP A 89 5.97 -19.22 -9.30
C TRP A 89 5.39 -19.17 -7.89
N GLU A 90 5.55 -20.23 -7.09
CA GLU A 90 4.99 -20.28 -5.73
C GLU A 90 5.68 -19.26 -4.82
N ASP A 91 7.00 -19.14 -4.93
CA ASP A 91 7.79 -18.19 -4.14
C ASP A 91 7.47 -16.73 -4.49
N ASP A 92 7.30 -16.44 -5.80
CA ASP A 92 6.87 -15.13 -6.28
C ASP A 92 5.47 -14.78 -5.74
N TYR A 93 4.55 -15.75 -5.78
CA TYR A 93 3.18 -15.56 -5.29
C TYR A 93 3.14 -15.37 -3.77
N ASN A 94 3.91 -16.16 -3.01
CA ASN A 94 4.05 -16.01 -1.56
C ASN A 94 4.62 -14.64 -1.20
N THR A 95 5.61 -14.15 -1.95
CA THR A 95 6.15 -12.80 -1.78
C THR A 95 5.07 -11.72 -2.02
N CYS A 96 4.22 -11.90 -3.04
CA CYS A 96 3.09 -10.99 -3.28
C CYS A 96 2.11 -10.98 -2.12
N LEU A 97 1.77 -12.16 -1.57
CA LEU A 97 0.89 -12.29 -0.41
C LEU A 97 1.46 -11.56 0.80
N ASP A 98 2.73 -11.79 1.13
CA ASP A 98 3.38 -11.19 2.28
C ASP A 98 3.43 -9.66 2.19
N VAL A 99 3.75 -9.12 1.02
CA VAL A 99 3.79 -7.67 0.78
C VAL A 99 2.38 -7.06 0.91
N CYS A 100 1.37 -7.69 0.32
CA CYS A 100 -0.01 -7.24 0.43
C CYS A 100 -0.53 -7.28 1.87
N HIS A 101 -0.22 -8.34 2.61
CA HIS A 101 -0.60 -8.51 4.02
C HIS A 101 -0.01 -7.42 4.92
N GLN A 102 1.24 -7.00 4.70
CA GLN A 102 1.90 -5.98 5.51
C GLN A 102 1.18 -4.62 5.51
N ILE A 103 0.45 -4.31 4.43
CA ILE A 103 -0.25 -3.04 4.24
C ILE A 103 -1.76 -3.21 4.04
N ASN A 104 -2.29 -4.41 4.30
CA ASN A 104 -3.71 -4.72 4.21
C ASN A 104 -4.36 -4.37 2.85
N VAL A 105 -3.69 -4.72 1.75
CA VAL A 105 -4.21 -4.59 0.38
C VAL A 105 -4.67 -5.97 -0.10
N PRO A 106 -5.86 -6.10 -0.72
CA PRO A 106 -6.32 -7.37 -1.27
C PRO A 106 -5.48 -7.78 -2.49
N LEU A 107 -5.14 -9.07 -2.58
CA LEU A 107 -4.48 -9.69 -3.72
C LEU A 107 -5.44 -10.65 -4.43
N GLU A 108 -5.60 -10.48 -5.73
CA GLU A 108 -6.33 -11.40 -6.60
C GLU A 108 -5.39 -12.05 -7.63
N THR A 109 -5.71 -13.27 -8.05
CA THR A 109 -4.94 -13.97 -9.08
C THR A 109 -5.73 -14.04 -10.37
N ILE A 110 -5.10 -13.62 -11.48
CA ILE A 110 -5.68 -13.71 -12.82
C ILE A 110 -4.85 -14.70 -13.63
N SER A 111 -5.48 -15.77 -14.11
CA SER A 111 -4.85 -16.69 -15.05
C SER A 111 -4.92 -16.12 -16.47
N LEU A 112 -3.76 -16.05 -17.13
CA LEU A 112 -3.61 -15.67 -18.54
C LEU A 112 -2.77 -16.70 -19.31
N GLN A 113 -2.68 -17.93 -18.80
CA GLN A 113 -1.86 -19.00 -19.38
C GLN A 113 -2.19 -19.28 -20.85
N GLU A 114 -3.47 -19.38 -21.19
CA GLU A 114 -3.93 -19.66 -22.56
C GLU A 114 -3.56 -18.51 -23.51
N GLN A 115 -3.86 -17.28 -23.10
CA GLN A 115 -3.58 -16.08 -23.89
C GLN A 115 -2.07 -15.88 -24.09
N TYR A 116 -1.27 -16.12 -23.05
CA TYR A 116 0.19 -16.05 -23.13
C TYR A 116 0.76 -17.11 -24.06
N LYS A 117 0.25 -18.36 -23.99
CA LYS A 117 0.64 -19.44 -24.90
C LYS A 117 0.30 -19.13 -26.35
N GLU A 118 -0.92 -18.67 -26.60
CA GLU A 118 -1.42 -18.37 -27.96
C GLU A 118 -0.66 -17.19 -28.59
N ARG A 119 -0.43 -16.12 -27.81
CA ARG A 119 0.05 -14.85 -28.36
C ARG A 119 1.56 -14.68 -28.28
N VAL A 120 2.17 -15.08 -27.17
CA VAL A 120 3.60 -14.85 -26.90
C VAL A 120 4.43 -16.09 -27.26
N ILE A 121 4.11 -17.24 -26.67
CA ILE A 121 4.88 -18.48 -26.89
C ILE A 121 4.76 -18.93 -28.35
N SER A 122 3.54 -18.99 -28.89
CA SER A 122 3.35 -19.44 -30.27
C SER A 122 4.03 -18.52 -31.29
N TYR A 123 4.09 -17.20 -31.03
CA TYR A 123 4.87 -16.27 -31.84
C TYR A 123 6.36 -16.58 -31.74
N THR A 124 6.88 -16.69 -30.51
CA THR A 124 8.30 -16.95 -30.23
C THR A 124 8.78 -18.22 -30.93
N ILE A 125 8.02 -19.33 -30.85
CA ILE A 125 8.35 -20.59 -31.53
C ILE A 125 8.36 -20.39 -33.05
N ARG A 126 7.31 -19.79 -33.62
CA ARG A 126 7.23 -19.54 -35.08
C ARG A 126 8.40 -18.71 -35.60
N GLU A 127 8.86 -17.72 -34.85
CA GLU A 127 10.00 -16.90 -35.25
C GLU A 127 11.33 -17.67 -35.15
N ALA A 128 11.50 -18.44 -34.07
CA ALA A 128 12.66 -19.29 -33.87
C ALA A 128 12.79 -20.36 -34.98
N GLU A 129 11.69 -20.99 -35.38
CA GLU A 129 11.64 -21.95 -36.50
C GLU A 129 12.09 -21.34 -37.84
N ARG A 130 11.95 -20.02 -38.00
CA ARG A 130 12.42 -19.27 -39.18
C ARG A 130 13.87 -18.81 -39.04
N GLY A 131 14.57 -19.23 -38.00
CA GLY A 131 15.95 -18.82 -37.71
C GLY A 131 16.08 -17.37 -37.22
N ARG A 132 15.01 -16.78 -36.70
CA ARG A 132 15.02 -15.43 -36.12
C ARG A 132 15.17 -15.49 -34.60
N THR A 133 15.56 -14.36 -34.00
CA THR A 133 15.65 -14.19 -32.54
C THR A 133 14.50 -13.29 -32.08
N PRO A 134 13.31 -13.86 -31.76
CA PRO A 134 12.19 -13.08 -31.26
C PRO A 134 12.48 -12.50 -29.88
N ASN A 135 11.84 -11.38 -29.57
CA ASN A 135 11.74 -10.86 -28.21
C ASN A 135 10.31 -11.12 -27.69
N PRO A 136 10.10 -12.04 -26.73
CA PRO A 136 8.77 -12.35 -26.20
C PRO A 136 8.19 -11.25 -25.28
N ASP A 137 9.04 -10.34 -24.79
CA ASP A 137 8.61 -9.27 -23.87
C ASP A 137 7.95 -8.08 -24.59
N VAL A 138 8.06 -8.00 -25.93
CA VAL A 138 7.56 -6.92 -26.79
C VAL A 138 6.39 -7.39 -27.63
#